data_AF-A0AAU3QL35-F1
#
_entry.id   AF-A0AAU3QL35-F1
#
_cell.length_a   1.000
_cell.length_b   1.000
_cell.length_c   1.000
_cell.angle_alpha   90.00
_cell.angle_beta   90.00
_cell.angle_gamma   90.00
#
_symmetry.space_group_name_H-M   'P 1'
#
loop_
_entity.id
_entity.type
_entity.pdbx_description
1 polymer ?
#
loop_
_entity_poly.entity_id
_entity_poly.type
_entity_poly.pdbx_seq_one_letter_code
_entity_poly.pdbx_strand_id
1 'polypeptide(L)'
;MSGTQEDLDAFEGGLGDALRHTGEVFSVEGRPLVDGGVVRGRRALRRRRAAAVTGSVAALAVVGLGASYTTGAFGGGSGQGGSGVAAQPKVQETSPSTKSSPGKGPQLSAQQVIERLEGLLPEGKVSGRAGRGTADRFGPSAQLVFDDGKGKAAIGVSVGAIDPDGTEAEQQLECPDKTFVPYDSCRNETLADGSRLMVLRGYEYPDKRVDTKRWRAYLVTPDGYTVDASEWNAPAEKDAAVSRAEPPLTVGQLKGLVISDEWRPVMNALGKAAPKPVRQPSAQGQDGRAILKELKSLLPVSAKVASGRGDDGYAYVVVNDGKGASLVQINVQPSMSDVEGQLFGAGAEVLPDGTKVVTHQGPGEKGGAGVVMWTADTIRTDGLRVVVSAFNSGSQNTKATRQTPALTMQQLKSIATSGKWAGK
;
A
#
# COMPACT_ATOMS: atom_id res chain seq x y z
N MET A 1 25.99 -58.15 -10.29
CA MET A 1 26.50 -57.89 -8.93
C MET A 1 25.30 -57.88 -8.01
N SER A 2 25.10 -58.96 -7.26
CA SER A 2 24.05 -59.04 -6.23
C SER A 2 24.59 -58.38 -4.96
N GLY A 3 23.96 -57.30 -4.50
CA GLY A 3 24.13 -56.86 -3.12
C GLY A 3 23.45 -57.89 -2.22
N THR A 4 24.18 -58.46 -1.28
CA THR A 4 23.67 -59.44 -0.32
C THR A 4 22.85 -58.73 0.77
N GLN A 5 21.88 -59.44 1.37
CA GLN A 5 21.01 -58.94 2.45
C GLN A 5 21.80 -58.28 3.60
N GLU A 6 23.02 -58.75 3.86
CA GLU A 6 23.97 -58.17 4.84
C GLU A 6 24.33 -56.70 4.56
N ASP A 7 24.40 -56.27 3.29
CA ASP A 7 24.75 -54.88 2.94
C ASP A 7 23.57 -53.92 3.18
N LEU A 8 22.34 -54.41 3.11
CA LEU A 8 21.13 -53.65 3.44
C LEU A 8 20.97 -53.50 4.96
N ASP A 9 21.23 -54.56 5.72
CA ASP A 9 21.15 -54.54 7.18
C ASP A 9 22.24 -53.64 7.80
N ALA A 10 23.43 -53.56 7.19
CA ALA A 10 24.50 -52.64 7.59
C ALA A 10 24.16 -51.16 7.30
N PHE A 11 23.43 -50.87 6.22
CA PHE A 11 22.96 -49.52 5.89
C PHE A 11 21.82 -49.06 6.81
N GLU A 12 20.83 -49.92 7.08
CA GLU A 12 19.71 -49.60 7.96
C GLU A 12 20.15 -49.49 9.44
N GLY A 13 21.07 -50.35 9.89
CA GLY A 13 21.67 -50.26 11.23
C GLY A 13 22.51 -48.99 11.41
N GLY A 14 23.35 -48.65 10.42
CA GLY A 14 24.20 -47.45 10.46
C GLY A 14 23.40 -46.14 10.43
N LEU A 15 22.28 -46.10 9.72
CA LEU A 15 21.38 -44.94 9.70
C LEU A 15 20.63 -44.79 11.04
N GLY A 16 20.18 -45.90 11.62
CA GLY A 16 19.53 -45.92 12.93
C GLY A 16 20.44 -45.40 14.05
N ASP A 17 21.71 -45.80 14.05
CA ASP A 17 22.70 -45.37 15.03
C ASP A 17 23.12 -43.91 14.80
N ALA A 18 23.25 -43.47 13.55
CA ALA A 18 23.51 -42.06 13.23
C ALA A 18 22.38 -41.13 13.69
N LEU A 19 21.11 -41.54 13.54
CA LEU A 19 19.96 -40.77 14.01
C LEU A 19 19.88 -40.74 15.55
N ARG A 20 20.19 -41.86 16.22
CA ARG A 20 20.20 -41.93 17.69
C ARG A 20 21.33 -41.08 18.28
N HIS A 21 22.53 -41.12 17.69
CA HIS A 21 23.65 -40.26 18.07
C HIS A 21 23.34 -38.78 17.82
N THR A 22 22.71 -38.44 16.69
CA THR A 22 22.29 -37.06 16.42
C THR A 22 21.23 -36.57 17.42
N GLY A 23 20.34 -37.45 17.88
CA GLY A 23 19.36 -37.17 18.92
C GLY A 23 19.97 -36.97 20.31
N GLU A 24 20.99 -37.76 20.68
CA GLU A 24 21.69 -37.65 21.98
C GLU A 24 22.58 -36.40 22.08
N VAL A 25 23.13 -35.91 20.97
CA VAL A 25 23.92 -34.67 20.92
C VAL A 25 23.02 -33.42 20.88
N PHE A 26 21.70 -33.58 20.74
CA PHE A 26 20.73 -32.48 20.73
C PHE A 26 20.39 -32.01 22.15
N SER A 27 21.26 -31.19 22.73
CA SER A 27 21.00 -30.52 24.01
C SER A 27 20.01 -29.34 23.83
N VAL A 28 18.90 -29.37 24.57
CA VAL A 28 17.92 -28.27 24.68
C VAL A 28 18.37 -27.26 25.74
N GLU A 29 19.60 -26.78 25.66
CA GLU A 29 20.01 -25.60 26.43
C GLU A 29 19.59 -24.33 25.67
N GLY A 30 18.32 -23.96 25.88
CA GLY A 30 17.58 -22.90 25.19
C GLY A 30 18.02 -21.45 25.44
N ARG A 31 19.31 -21.13 25.32
CA ARG A 31 19.80 -19.74 25.33
C ARG A 31 20.21 -19.22 23.94
N PRO A 32 21.00 -19.93 23.12
CA PRO A 32 21.48 -19.41 21.83
C PRO A 32 20.36 -19.19 20.79
N LEU A 33 19.31 -20.03 20.81
CA LEU A 33 18.17 -19.91 19.89
C LEU A 33 17.21 -18.80 20.28
N VAL A 34 17.03 -18.56 21.59
CA VAL A 34 16.23 -17.44 22.11
C VAL A 34 16.98 -16.14 21.88
N ASP A 35 18.27 -16.07 22.21
CA ASP A 35 19.09 -14.88 21.97
C ASP A 35 19.24 -14.60 20.47
N GLY A 36 19.48 -15.62 19.65
CA GLY A 36 19.53 -15.49 18.19
C GLY A 36 18.17 -15.13 17.58
N GLY A 37 17.06 -15.57 18.18
CA GLY A 37 15.69 -15.18 17.83
C GLY A 37 15.37 -13.75 18.22
N VAL A 38 15.77 -13.32 19.42
CA VAL A 38 15.63 -11.95 19.94
C VAL A 38 16.49 -10.98 19.14
N VAL A 39 17.73 -11.35 18.78
CA VAL A 39 18.61 -10.52 17.93
C VAL A 39 18.06 -10.42 16.51
N ARG A 40 17.59 -11.52 15.90
CA ARG A 40 16.91 -11.47 14.59
C ARG A 40 15.62 -10.67 14.64
N GLY A 41 14.82 -10.83 15.69
CA GLY A 41 13.59 -10.09 15.93
C GLY A 41 13.87 -8.59 16.10
N ARG A 42 14.83 -8.21 16.94
CA ARG A 42 15.29 -6.82 17.10
C ARG A 42 15.85 -6.26 15.81
N ARG A 43 16.60 -7.04 15.02
CA ARG A 43 17.14 -6.60 13.73
C ARG A 43 16.03 -6.42 12.68
N ALA A 44 15.04 -7.30 12.65
CA ALA A 44 13.88 -7.19 11.78
C ALA A 44 13.00 -6.00 12.18
N LEU A 45 12.78 -5.78 13.49
CA LEU A 45 12.09 -4.61 14.03
C LEU A 45 12.84 -3.33 13.71
N ARG A 46 14.16 -3.27 13.94
CA ARG A 46 15.02 -2.13 13.56
C ARG A 46 14.94 -1.84 12.05
N ARG A 47 14.92 -2.87 11.20
CA ARG A 47 14.75 -2.69 9.74
C ARG A 47 13.37 -2.17 9.37
N ARG A 48 12.31 -2.67 10.01
CA ARG A 48 10.94 -2.18 9.82
C ARG A 48 10.77 -0.76 10.32
N ARG A 49 11.37 -0.41 11.45
CA ARG A 49 11.35 0.94 12.04
C ARG A 49 12.21 1.90 11.23
N ALA A 50 13.41 1.51 10.79
CA ALA A 50 14.23 2.27 9.85
C ALA A 50 13.49 2.58 8.54
N ALA A 51 12.72 1.63 8.00
CA ALA A 51 11.87 1.84 6.83
C ALA A 51 10.69 2.80 7.09
N ALA A 52 10.22 2.90 8.34
CA ALA A 52 9.24 3.90 8.80
C ALA A 52 9.86 5.25 9.22
N VAL A 53 11.20 5.34 9.21
CA VAL A 53 12.01 6.42 9.81
C VAL A 53 12.62 7.37 8.81
N THR A 54 12.61 7.02 7.52
CA THR A 54 12.55 7.99 6.42
C THR A 54 11.21 8.74 6.42
N GLY A 55 10.77 9.24 7.58
CA GLY A 55 9.52 9.96 7.82
C GLY A 55 9.58 11.45 7.46
N SER A 56 10.48 11.81 6.54
CA SER A 56 10.29 12.93 5.62
C SER A 56 10.18 12.47 4.16
N VAL A 57 10.58 11.21 3.83
CA VAL A 57 10.72 10.68 2.45
C VAL A 57 9.85 9.45 2.14
N ALA A 58 9.11 8.88 3.10
CA ALA A 58 8.28 7.69 2.90
C ALA A 58 7.02 7.72 3.79
N ALA A 59 6.20 8.75 3.64
CA ALA A 59 4.83 8.75 4.15
C ALA A 59 3.86 8.26 3.05
N LEU A 60 3.42 7.01 3.23
CA LEU A 60 2.24 6.33 2.67
C LEU A 60 1.64 6.91 1.38
N ALA A 61 2.13 6.42 0.25
CA ALA A 61 1.21 6.08 -0.82
C ALA A 61 0.49 4.78 -0.37
N VAL A 62 -0.70 4.89 0.22
CA VAL A 62 -1.71 3.86 -0.01
C VAL A 62 -2.27 4.11 -1.42
N VAL A 63 -1.39 3.92 -2.40
CA VAL A 63 -1.79 3.37 -3.69
C VAL A 63 -1.64 1.87 -3.46
N GLY A 64 -2.74 1.12 -3.59
CA GLY A 64 -2.75 -0.31 -3.29
C GLY A 64 -1.55 -1.03 -3.92
N LEU A 65 -0.57 -1.36 -3.09
CA LEU A 65 0.45 -2.35 -3.42
C LEU A 65 -0.13 -3.72 -3.06
N GLY A 66 -1.12 -4.14 -3.85
CA GLY A 66 -1.22 -5.53 -4.25
C GLY A 66 -0.17 -5.80 -5.33
N ALA A 67 1.11 -5.70 -4.98
CA ALA A 67 2.21 -6.05 -5.88
C ALA A 67 3.43 -6.48 -5.05
N SER A 68 3.47 -7.77 -4.74
CA SER A 68 4.75 -8.47 -4.64
C SER A 68 5.35 -8.52 -6.05
N TYR A 69 6.49 -7.84 -6.20
CA TYR A 69 7.41 -7.77 -7.33
C TYR A 69 7.58 -9.13 -8.07
N THR A 70 7.81 -9.18 -9.39
CA THR A 70 8.96 -8.58 -10.09
C THR A 70 8.66 -8.09 -11.52
N THR A 71 9.48 -7.12 -11.90
CA THR A 71 9.59 -6.34 -13.13
C THR A 71 10.04 -7.14 -14.35
N GLY A 72 9.54 -6.81 -15.55
CA GLY A 72 10.11 -7.31 -16.81
C GLY A 72 9.38 -6.89 -18.09
N ALA A 73 9.67 -5.67 -18.56
CA ALA A 73 9.67 -5.20 -19.96
C ALA A 73 8.37 -5.17 -20.79
N PHE A 74 7.95 -3.93 -21.04
CA PHE A 74 7.19 -3.49 -22.23
C PHE A 74 8.07 -3.52 -23.50
N GLY A 75 7.45 -3.68 -24.68
CA GLY A 75 8.02 -3.25 -25.97
C GLY A 75 8.41 -4.38 -26.94
N GLY A 76 7.66 -4.53 -28.03
CA GLY A 76 7.94 -5.47 -29.11
C GLY A 76 9.04 -4.97 -30.09
N GLY A 77 9.73 -5.92 -30.73
CA GLY A 77 10.66 -5.65 -31.81
C GLY A 77 11.30 -6.93 -32.36
N SER A 78 10.92 -7.32 -33.57
CA SER A 78 11.62 -8.32 -34.38
C SER A 78 13.03 -7.84 -34.73
N GLY A 79 14.06 -8.63 -34.41
CA GLY A 79 15.45 -8.36 -34.77
C GLY A 79 16.31 -9.60 -34.61
N GLN A 80 16.80 -10.09 -35.75
CA GLN A 80 17.63 -11.28 -35.94
C GLN A 80 19.09 -11.02 -35.53
N GLY A 81 19.77 -12.00 -34.91
CA GLY A 81 21.24 -11.97 -34.72
C GLY A 81 21.70 -12.60 -33.40
N GLY A 82 22.25 -13.82 -33.46
CA GLY A 82 22.59 -14.62 -32.27
C GLY A 82 23.89 -14.25 -31.56
N SER A 83 24.00 -14.69 -30.29
CA SER A 83 25.16 -15.41 -29.75
C SER A 83 24.90 -15.83 -28.28
N GLY A 84 25.19 -17.10 -27.95
CA GLY A 84 25.60 -17.55 -26.60
C GLY A 84 24.56 -17.66 -25.49
N VAL A 85 23.79 -18.75 -25.45
CA VAL A 85 22.95 -19.13 -24.29
C VAL A 85 23.81 -19.76 -23.20
N ALA A 86 24.00 -19.07 -22.07
CA ALA A 86 24.38 -19.69 -20.80
C ALA A 86 23.10 -20.04 -20.02
N ALA A 87 22.98 -21.31 -19.65
CA ALA A 87 21.82 -21.86 -18.95
C ALA A 87 21.52 -21.11 -17.64
N GLN A 88 20.26 -20.71 -17.45
CA GLN A 88 19.80 -20.07 -16.22
C GLN A 88 19.75 -21.08 -15.06
N PRO A 89 20.14 -20.70 -13.82
CA PRO A 89 20.03 -21.57 -12.67
C PRO A 89 18.56 -21.80 -12.31
N LYS A 90 18.18 -23.07 -12.16
CA LYS A 90 16.87 -23.49 -11.65
C LYS A 90 16.75 -23.07 -10.19
N VAL A 91 16.02 -22.00 -9.92
CA VAL A 91 15.77 -21.54 -8.54
C VAL A 91 14.75 -22.47 -7.91
N GLN A 92 15.19 -23.20 -6.88
CA GLN A 92 14.39 -24.11 -6.10
C GLN A 92 13.46 -23.32 -5.17
N GLU A 93 12.16 -23.46 -5.40
CA GLU A 93 11.11 -22.76 -4.67
C GLU A 93 10.99 -23.29 -3.23
N THR A 94 11.33 -22.45 -2.25
CA THR A 94 10.91 -22.64 -0.86
C THR A 94 10.36 -21.34 -0.29
N SER A 95 9.06 -21.11 -0.48
CA SER A 95 8.29 -20.18 0.33
C SER A 95 6.88 -20.74 0.55
N PRO A 96 6.34 -20.71 1.78
CA PRO A 96 5.07 -21.36 2.08
C PRO A 96 3.92 -20.60 1.41
N SER A 97 3.15 -21.31 0.58
CA SER A 97 1.83 -20.89 0.13
C SER A 97 0.92 -20.67 1.34
N THR A 98 0.40 -19.45 1.52
CA THR A 98 -0.77 -19.23 2.38
C THR A 98 -1.89 -20.13 1.86
N LYS A 99 -2.33 -21.08 2.68
CA LYS A 99 -3.28 -22.13 2.31
C LYS A 99 -4.67 -21.52 2.06
N SER A 100 -4.92 -21.04 0.84
CA SER A 100 -6.27 -20.83 0.34
C SER A 100 -6.90 -22.18 0.04
N SER A 101 -8.13 -22.42 0.48
CA SER A 101 -8.88 -23.61 0.07
C SER A 101 -9.03 -23.62 -1.45
N PRO A 102 -8.90 -24.77 -2.15
CA PRO A 102 -9.17 -24.83 -3.58
C PRO A 102 -10.60 -24.35 -3.89
N GLY A 103 -10.76 -23.62 -4.99
CA GLY A 103 -12.09 -23.24 -5.48
C GLY A 103 -12.91 -24.47 -5.87
N LYS A 104 -14.24 -24.31 -5.90
CA LYS A 104 -15.19 -25.40 -6.21
C LYS A 104 -15.51 -25.50 -7.71
N GLY A 105 -15.25 -24.43 -8.47
CA GLY A 105 -15.51 -24.34 -9.89
C GLY A 105 -14.36 -24.87 -10.77
N PRO A 106 -14.64 -25.14 -12.06
CA PRO A 106 -13.59 -25.46 -13.03
C PRO A 106 -12.61 -24.29 -13.15
N GLN A 107 -11.35 -24.57 -13.42
CA GLN A 107 -10.36 -23.52 -13.70
C GLN A 107 -10.66 -22.86 -15.05
N LEU A 108 -10.57 -21.52 -15.10
CA LEU A 108 -10.74 -20.73 -16.32
C LEU A 108 -9.37 -20.29 -16.85
N SER A 109 -9.21 -20.35 -18.17
CA SER A 109 -8.05 -19.81 -18.87
C SER A 109 -8.06 -18.28 -18.92
N ALA A 110 -6.91 -17.66 -19.18
CA ALA A 110 -6.81 -16.22 -19.41
C ALA A 110 -7.78 -15.74 -20.51
N GLN A 111 -7.91 -16.51 -21.59
CA GLN A 111 -8.81 -16.19 -22.71
C GLN A 111 -10.28 -16.15 -22.27
N GLN A 112 -10.71 -17.09 -21.44
CA GLN A 112 -12.08 -17.10 -20.91
C GLN A 112 -12.36 -15.92 -19.98
N VAL A 113 -11.35 -15.45 -19.22
CA VAL A 113 -11.49 -14.24 -18.39
C VAL A 113 -11.55 -12.98 -19.26
N ILE A 114 -10.77 -12.93 -20.34
CA ILE A 114 -10.78 -11.82 -21.31
C ILE A 114 -12.12 -11.73 -22.05
N GLU A 115 -12.65 -12.86 -22.53
CA GLU A 115 -13.95 -12.92 -23.22
C GLU A 115 -15.10 -12.42 -22.34
N ARG A 116 -15.03 -12.68 -21.03
CA ARG A 116 -15.99 -12.15 -20.05
C ARG A 116 -15.92 -10.63 -19.94
N LEU A 117 -14.72 -10.06 -19.85
CA LEU A 117 -14.57 -8.61 -19.88
C LEU A 117 -15.15 -8.06 -21.18
N GLU A 118 -14.80 -8.62 -22.34
CA GLU A 118 -15.28 -8.16 -23.65
C GLU A 118 -16.81 -8.21 -23.77
N GLY A 119 -17.44 -9.28 -23.28
CA GLY A 119 -18.91 -9.41 -23.28
C GLY A 119 -19.65 -8.41 -22.40
N LEU A 120 -18.96 -7.77 -21.45
CA LEU A 120 -19.52 -6.73 -20.56
C LEU A 120 -19.29 -5.31 -21.06
N LEU A 121 -18.51 -5.13 -22.12
CA LEU A 121 -18.27 -3.81 -22.70
C LEU A 121 -19.40 -3.41 -23.66
N PRO A 122 -19.68 -2.11 -23.80
CA PRO A 122 -20.57 -1.62 -24.85
C PRO A 122 -19.94 -1.84 -26.24
N GLU A 123 -20.72 -1.56 -27.29
CA GLU A 123 -20.23 -1.65 -28.66
C GLU A 123 -18.96 -0.81 -28.88
N GLY A 124 -17.92 -1.44 -29.46
CA GLY A 124 -16.66 -0.79 -29.77
C GLY A 124 -15.61 -1.79 -30.27
N LYS A 125 -14.46 -1.27 -30.69
CA LYS A 125 -13.32 -2.08 -31.14
C LYS A 125 -12.42 -2.41 -29.96
N VAL A 126 -12.01 -3.67 -29.87
CA VAL A 126 -11.11 -4.18 -28.82
C VAL A 126 -9.77 -4.62 -29.42
N SER A 127 -8.68 -4.21 -28.80
CA SER A 127 -7.30 -4.59 -29.14
C SER A 127 -6.43 -4.74 -27.89
N GLY A 128 -5.17 -5.17 -28.02
CA GLY A 128 -4.22 -5.19 -26.90
C GLY A 128 -4.61 -6.11 -25.73
N ARG A 129 -5.32 -7.21 -26.03
CA ARG A 129 -5.80 -8.18 -25.03
C ARG A 129 -4.64 -8.81 -24.28
N ALA A 130 -4.73 -8.83 -22.96
CA ALA A 130 -3.87 -9.62 -22.10
C ALA A 130 -4.64 -10.01 -20.83
N GLY A 131 -4.25 -11.11 -20.19
CA GLY A 131 -4.96 -11.57 -19.01
C GLY A 131 -4.30 -12.76 -18.34
N ARG A 132 -4.91 -13.20 -17.25
CA ARG A 132 -4.52 -14.33 -16.41
C ARG A 132 -5.75 -15.17 -16.09
N GLY A 133 -5.55 -16.48 -16.03
CA GLY A 133 -6.58 -17.44 -15.65
C GLY A 133 -6.74 -17.55 -14.13
N THR A 134 -7.65 -18.41 -13.69
CA THR A 134 -7.91 -18.61 -12.26
C THR A 134 -6.85 -19.45 -11.56
N ALA A 135 -6.07 -20.22 -12.32
CA ALA A 135 -4.94 -21.01 -11.82
C ALA A 135 -3.66 -20.19 -11.65
N ASP A 136 -3.63 -18.96 -12.15
CA ASP A 136 -2.45 -18.08 -12.03
C ASP A 136 -2.23 -17.65 -10.58
N ARG A 137 -0.96 -17.68 -10.15
CA ARG A 137 -0.54 -17.31 -8.79
C ARG A 137 -1.03 -15.94 -8.32
N PHE A 138 -1.15 -15.00 -9.26
CA PHE A 138 -1.54 -13.61 -8.97
C PHE A 138 -3.03 -13.34 -9.19
N GLY A 139 -3.83 -14.39 -9.39
CA GLY A 139 -5.26 -14.31 -9.62
C GLY A 139 -5.65 -13.92 -11.05
N PRO A 140 -6.93 -14.15 -11.38
CA PRO A 140 -7.49 -13.86 -12.69
C PRO A 140 -7.61 -12.36 -12.93
N SER A 141 -7.24 -11.95 -14.12
CA SER A 141 -7.34 -10.56 -14.57
C SER A 141 -7.50 -10.50 -16.09
N ALA A 142 -8.13 -9.46 -16.59
CA ALA A 142 -8.18 -9.16 -18.01
C ALA A 142 -7.92 -7.67 -18.23
N GLN A 143 -7.22 -7.36 -19.29
CA GLN A 143 -6.98 -5.99 -19.74
C GLN A 143 -7.04 -5.92 -21.26
N LEU A 144 -7.51 -4.79 -21.77
CA LEU A 144 -7.63 -4.52 -23.19
C LEU A 144 -7.62 -3.03 -23.46
N VAL A 145 -7.48 -2.69 -24.75
CA VAL A 145 -7.68 -1.34 -25.27
C VAL A 145 -9.01 -1.31 -26.02
N PHE A 146 -9.93 -0.47 -25.54
CA PHE A 146 -11.25 -0.24 -26.07
C PHE A 146 -11.33 1.07 -26.85
N ASP A 147 -12.03 1.06 -27.99
CA ASP A 147 -12.26 2.24 -28.83
C ASP A 147 -13.69 2.25 -29.38
N ASP A 148 -14.51 3.14 -28.82
CA ASP A 148 -15.90 3.43 -29.24
C ASP A 148 -15.97 4.44 -30.40
N GLY A 149 -14.84 4.76 -31.04
CA GLY A 149 -14.73 5.78 -32.08
C GLY A 149 -14.43 7.19 -31.54
N LYS A 150 -14.34 7.37 -30.21
CA LYS A 150 -14.00 8.66 -29.57
C LYS A 150 -12.57 8.70 -29.03
N GLY A 151 -11.78 7.67 -29.32
CA GLY A 151 -10.40 7.53 -28.88
C GLY A 151 -10.20 6.31 -27.99
N LYS A 152 -9.01 5.71 -28.13
CA LYS A 152 -8.62 4.50 -27.42
C LYS A 152 -8.58 4.70 -25.90
N ALA A 153 -8.83 3.65 -25.15
CA ALA A 153 -8.80 3.67 -23.68
C ALA A 153 -8.42 2.30 -23.15
N ALA A 154 -7.54 2.26 -22.14
CA ALA A 154 -7.29 1.03 -21.39
C ALA A 154 -8.45 0.74 -20.45
N ILE A 155 -8.85 -0.53 -20.39
CA ILE A 155 -9.80 -1.06 -19.41
C ILE A 155 -9.17 -2.33 -18.84
N GLY A 156 -9.17 -2.44 -17.51
CA GLY A 156 -8.66 -3.60 -16.79
C GLY A 156 -9.61 -4.03 -15.70
N VAL A 157 -9.67 -5.33 -15.45
CA VAL A 157 -10.40 -5.93 -14.34
C VAL A 157 -9.56 -7.02 -13.69
N SER A 158 -9.66 -7.14 -12.38
CA SER A 158 -9.14 -8.26 -11.61
C SER A 158 -10.20 -8.80 -10.66
N VAL A 159 -10.20 -10.12 -10.47
CA VAL A 159 -11.12 -10.80 -9.56
C VAL A 159 -10.31 -11.51 -8.50
N GLY A 160 -10.70 -11.36 -7.24
CA GLY A 160 -9.95 -11.88 -6.10
C GLY A 160 -10.84 -12.44 -5.00
N ALA A 161 -10.20 -12.90 -3.94
CA ALA A 161 -10.84 -13.31 -2.70
C ALA A 161 -10.31 -12.45 -1.55
N ILE A 162 -11.20 -12.07 -0.63
CA ILE A 162 -10.90 -11.24 0.53
C ILE A 162 -11.73 -11.71 1.72
N ASP A 163 -11.24 -11.47 2.94
CA ASP A 163 -12.07 -11.54 4.12
C ASP A 163 -13.03 -10.34 4.12
N PRO A 164 -14.34 -10.54 3.90
CA PRO A 164 -15.27 -9.42 3.74
C PRO A 164 -15.38 -8.60 5.03
N ASP A 165 -15.20 -9.20 6.21
CA ASP A 165 -15.24 -8.49 7.49
C ASP A 165 -13.85 -7.99 7.93
N GLY A 166 -12.83 -8.21 7.09
CA GLY A 166 -11.45 -7.84 7.36
C GLY A 166 -11.16 -6.37 7.08
N THR A 167 -10.19 -5.81 7.81
CA THR A 167 -9.72 -4.41 7.64
C THR A 167 -9.27 -4.08 6.22
N GLU A 168 -8.77 -5.06 5.47
CA GLU A 168 -8.38 -4.84 4.06
C GLU A 168 -9.58 -4.52 3.17
N ALA A 169 -10.74 -5.16 3.41
CA ALA A 169 -11.96 -4.88 2.67
C ALA A 169 -12.44 -3.45 2.95
N GLU A 170 -12.45 -3.05 4.22
CA GLU A 170 -12.78 -1.68 4.63
C GLU A 170 -11.85 -0.64 3.96
N GLN A 171 -10.54 -0.88 3.99
CA GLN A 171 -9.55 0.03 3.40
C GLN A 171 -9.70 0.18 1.88
N GLN A 172 -10.06 -0.88 1.16
CA GLN A 172 -10.27 -0.81 -0.29
C GLN A 172 -11.59 -0.14 -0.67
N LEU A 173 -12.59 -0.22 0.20
CA LEU A 173 -13.89 0.42 0.02
C LEU A 173 -13.87 1.89 0.47
N GLU A 174 -12.90 2.32 1.27
CA GLU A 174 -12.85 3.71 1.74
C GLU A 174 -12.51 4.69 0.61
N CYS A 175 -13.31 5.76 0.50
CA CYS A 175 -12.94 6.88 -0.35
C CYS A 175 -11.64 7.53 0.17
N PRO A 176 -10.62 7.72 -0.69
CA PRO A 176 -9.36 8.26 -0.23
C PRO A 176 -9.55 9.69 0.30
N ASP A 177 -8.65 10.15 1.16
CA ASP A 177 -8.71 11.52 1.66
C ASP A 177 -8.34 12.52 0.56
N LYS A 178 -9.24 13.48 0.27
CA LYS A 178 -9.05 14.53 -0.75
C LYS A 178 -7.80 15.38 -0.52
N THR A 179 -7.32 15.46 0.71
CA THR A 179 -6.09 16.18 1.04
C THR A 179 -4.87 15.51 0.42
N PHE A 180 -4.86 14.18 0.26
CA PHE A 180 -3.72 13.45 -0.29
C PHE A 180 -3.96 12.94 -1.70
N VAL A 181 -5.21 12.65 -2.05
CA VAL A 181 -5.59 12.12 -3.36
C VAL A 181 -6.70 13.02 -3.91
N PRO A 182 -6.41 13.95 -4.82
CA PRO A 182 -7.45 14.71 -5.48
C PRO A 182 -8.25 13.80 -6.41
N TYR A 183 -9.57 13.89 -6.31
CA TYR A 183 -10.51 13.18 -7.18
C TYR A 183 -11.76 14.03 -7.40
N ASP A 184 -12.45 13.75 -8.50
CA ASP A 184 -13.64 14.48 -8.91
C ASP A 184 -14.85 14.04 -8.07
N SER A 185 -15.06 12.72 -7.97
CA SER A 185 -16.11 12.15 -7.10
C SER A 185 -15.74 10.76 -6.57
N CYS A 186 -16.14 10.45 -5.35
CA CYS A 186 -16.06 9.10 -4.78
C CYS A 186 -17.35 8.82 -4.03
N ARG A 187 -17.91 7.61 -4.20
CA ARG A 187 -19.13 7.17 -3.53
C ARG A 187 -18.99 5.72 -3.11
N ASN A 188 -19.53 5.44 -1.93
CA ASN A 188 -19.67 4.09 -1.39
C ASN A 188 -21.15 3.76 -1.30
N GLU A 189 -21.51 2.51 -1.59
CA GLU A 189 -22.87 2.02 -1.45
C GLU A 189 -22.90 0.55 -1.04
N THR A 190 -23.97 0.16 -0.34
CA THR A 190 -24.31 -1.25 -0.08
C THR A 190 -25.46 -1.62 -1.02
N LEU A 191 -25.26 -2.67 -1.81
CA LEU A 191 -26.23 -3.19 -2.78
C LEU A 191 -27.25 -4.10 -2.09
N ALA A 192 -28.33 -4.42 -2.80
CA ALA A 192 -29.45 -5.21 -2.26
C ALA A 192 -29.05 -6.65 -1.85
N ASP A 193 -28.01 -7.20 -2.48
CA ASP A 193 -27.44 -8.51 -2.15
C ASP A 193 -26.46 -8.46 -0.96
N GLY A 194 -26.24 -7.29 -0.37
CA GLY A 194 -25.26 -7.05 0.71
C GLY A 194 -23.85 -6.77 0.20
N SER A 195 -23.60 -6.83 -1.11
CA SER A 195 -22.30 -6.44 -1.67
C SER A 195 -22.02 -4.96 -1.42
N ARG A 196 -20.76 -4.61 -1.16
CA ARG A 196 -20.32 -3.23 -0.93
C ARG A 196 -19.50 -2.77 -2.12
N LEU A 197 -19.78 -1.56 -2.59
CA LEU A 197 -19.17 -1.01 -3.79
C LEU A 197 -18.61 0.38 -3.50
N MET A 198 -17.37 0.62 -3.92
CA MET A 198 -16.80 1.95 -4.06
C MET A 198 -16.66 2.30 -5.55
N VAL A 199 -17.05 3.51 -5.94
CA VAL A 199 -16.79 4.06 -7.27
C VAL A 199 -16.05 5.39 -7.14
N LEU A 200 -14.87 5.46 -7.74
CA LEU A 200 -13.95 6.60 -7.72
C LEU A 200 -13.73 7.14 -9.14
N ARG A 201 -13.97 8.43 -9.33
CA ARG A 201 -13.57 9.19 -10.52
C ARG A 201 -12.44 10.12 -10.15
N GLY A 202 -11.23 9.83 -10.61
CA GLY A 202 -10.05 10.62 -10.30
C GLY A 202 -9.00 10.56 -11.40
N TYR A 203 -7.74 10.60 -10.97
CA TYR A 203 -6.58 10.76 -11.82
C TYR A 203 -5.58 9.64 -11.54
N GLU A 204 -4.80 9.28 -12.55
CA GLU A 204 -3.72 8.30 -12.39
C GLU A 204 -2.67 8.81 -11.38
N TYR A 205 -2.38 10.11 -11.42
CA TYR A 205 -1.41 10.74 -10.54
C TYR A 205 -2.03 11.80 -9.63
N PRO A 206 -1.82 11.70 -8.30
CA PRO A 206 -2.31 12.70 -7.36
C PRO A 206 -1.78 14.12 -7.61
N ASP A 207 -0.58 14.27 -8.16
CA ASP A 207 0.02 15.58 -8.49
C ASP A 207 -0.52 16.19 -9.80
N LYS A 208 -1.36 15.45 -10.54
CA LYS A 208 -1.89 15.84 -11.85
C LYS A 208 -0.83 16.35 -12.81
N ARG A 209 0.39 15.80 -12.76
CA ARG A 209 1.47 16.20 -13.69
C ARG A 209 1.15 15.86 -15.15
N VAL A 210 0.21 14.95 -15.38
CA VAL A 210 -0.44 14.69 -16.67
C VAL A 210 -1.95 14.54 -16.45
N ASP A 211 -2.74 14.89 -17.46
CA ASP A 211 -4.22 14.87 -17.42
C ASP A 211 -4.83 13.46 -17.57
N THR A 212 -4.04 12.41 -17.32
CA THR A 212 -4.52 11.03 -17.37
C THR A 212 -5.51 10.79 -16.24
N LYS A 213 -6.79 10.64 -16.61
CA LYS A 213 -7.87 10.26 -15.71
C LYS A 213 -7.87 8.75 -15.52
N ARG A 214 -8.21 8.33 -14.31
CA ARG A 214 -8.48 6.93 -13.95
C ARG A 214 -9.78 6.84 -13.18
N TRP A 215 -10.73 6.09 -13.70
CA TRP A 215 -11.96 5.75 -12.97
C TRP A 215 -11.87 4.30 -12.50
N ARG A 216 -12.35 4.03 -11.29
CA ARG A 216 -12.26 2.72 -10.62
C ARG A 216 -13.59 2.36 -9.96
N ALA A 217 -14.00 1.11 -10.08
CA ALA A 217 -15.04 0.51 -9.28
C ALA A 217 -14.49 -0.72 -8.55
N TYR A 218 -14.75 -0.83 -7.25
CA TYR A 218 -14.26 -1.90 -6.40
C TYR A 218 -15.42 -2.52 -5.62
N LEU A 219 -15.77 -3.75 -5.98
CA LEU A 219 -16.82 -4.53 -5.34
C LEU A 219 -16.22 -5.50 -4.31
N VAL A 220 -16.86 -5.61 -3.14
CA VAL A 220 -16.67 -6.70 -2.18
C VAL A 220 -18.01 -7.40 -1.99
N THR A 221 -18.09 -8.69 -2.33
CA THR A 221 -19.30 -9.50 -2.12
C THR A 221 -19.38 -10.03 -0.69
N PRO A 222 -20.57 -10.36 -0.17
CA PRO A 222 -20.72 -10.99 1.16
C PRO A 222 -20.00 -12.34 1.26
N ASP A 223 -19.81 -13.01 0.13
CA ASP A 223 -19.13 -14.31 0.07
C ASP A 223 -17.60 -14.23 0.18
N GLY A 224 -17.04 -13.01 0.18
CA GLY A 224 -15.60 -12.78 0.28
C GLY A 224 -14.88 -12.77 -1.06
N TYR A 225 -15.54 -12.26 -2.11
CA TYR A 225 -14.89 -12.05 -3.41
C TYR A 225 -14.79 -10.57 -3.75
N THR A 226 -13.84 -10.24 -4.61
CA THR A 226 -13.63 -8.88 -5.11
C THR A 226 -13.70 -8.82 -6.63
N VAL A 227 -14.23 -7.71 -7.14
CA VAL A 227 -14.10 -7.32 -8.55
C VAL A 227 -13.61 -5.88 -8.59
N ASP A 228 -12.38 -5.69 -9.08
CA ASP A 228 -11.72 -4.39 -9.19
C ASP A 228 -11.53 -4.05 -10.66
N ALA A 229 -12.29 -3.07 -11.14
CA ALA A 229 -12.20 -2.60 -12.51
C ALA A 229 -11.70 -1.16 -12.54
N SER A 230 -10.77 -0.89 -13.45
CA SER A 230 -10.26 0.46 -13.73
C SER A 230 -10.26 0.74 -15.22
N GLU A 231 -10.45 2.01 -15.56
CA GLU A 231 -10.39 2.50 -16.92
C GLU A 231 -9.65 3.85 -16.99
N TRP A 232 -9.01 4.10 -18.12
CA TRP A 232 -8.24 5.31 -18.36
C TRP A 232 -8.72 6.02 -19.62
N ASN A 233 -8.54 7.34 -19.66
CA ASN A 233 -8.77 8.15 -20.86
C ASN A 233 -7.57 8.13 -21.85
N ALA A 234 -6.71 7.13 -21.71
CA ALA A 234 -5.49 6.91 -22.48
C ALA A 234 -5.42 5.41 -22.84
N PRO A 235 -4.71 5.02 -23.92
CA PRO A 235 -4.65 3.62 -24.36
C PRO A 235 -3.84 2.69 -23.42
N ALA A 236 -3.15 3.24 -22.43
CA ALA A 236 -2.43 2.50 -21.40
C ALA A 236 -2.32 3.35 -20.13
N GLU A 237 -1.94 2.69 -19.02
CA GLU A 237 -1.46 3.37 -17.82
C GLU A 237 -0.15 4.12 -18.12
N LYS A 238 0.17 5.08 -17.24
CA LYS A 238 1.47 5.77 -17.12
C LYS A 238 2.08 6.33 -18.40
N ASP A 239 2.19 7.66 -18.47
CA ASP A 239 2.88 8.39 -19.55
C ASP A 239 2.36 8.16 -20.98
N ALA A 240 1.41 7.25 -21.18
CA ALA A 240 0.66 7.12 -22.42
C ALA A 240 -0.14 8.40 -22.69
N ALA A 241 -0.03 8.91 -23.91
CA ALA A 241 -0.72 10.14 -24.31
C ALA A 241 -2.24 9.98 -24.16
N VAL A 242 -2.86 10.98 -23.54
CA VAL A 242 -4.32 11.09 -23.44
C VAL A 242 -4.92 11.12 -24.85
N SER A 243 -5.89 10.24 -25.09
CA SER A 243 -6.56 10.05 -26.38
C SER A 243 -8.01 10.53 -26.38
N ARG A 244 -8.59 10.79 -25.20
CA ARG A 244 -9.97 11.25 -25.01
C ARG A 244 -10.12 12.04 -23.70
N ALA A 245 -11.19 12.83 -23.58
CA ALA A 245 -11.38 13.72 -22.42
C ALA A 245 -11.77 12.98 -21.12
N GLU A 246 -12.49 11.87 -21.23
CA GLU A 246 -12.94 11.03 -20.12
C GLU A 246 -12.80 9.54 -20.49
N PRO A 247 -12.60 8.65 -19.50
CA PRO A 247 -12.67 7.21 -19.73
C PRO A 247 -13.99 6.78 -20.42
N PRO A 248 -13.98 5.66 -21.17
CA PRO A 248 -15.04 5.30 -22.10
C PRO A 248 -16.36 4.84 -21.44
N LEU A 249 -16.32 4.23 -20.26
CA LEU A 249 -17.52 3.73 -19.60
C LEU A 249 -18.17 4.85 -18.79
N THR A 250 -19.50 4.92 -18.86
CA THR A 250 -20.26 5.73 -17.90
C THR A 250 -20.13 5.11 -16.51
N VAL A 251 -20.38 5.89 -15.45
CA VAL A 251 -20.42 5.38 -14.06
C VAL A 251 -21.37 4.18 -13.92
N GLY A 252 -22.50 4.20 -14.62
CA GLY A 252 -23.46 3.10 -14.63
C GLY A 252 -22.90 1.84 -15.30
N GLN A 253 -22.18 1.98 -16.42
CA GLN A 253 -21.52 0.86 -17.11
C GLN A 253 -20.37 0.29 -16.29
N LEU A 254 -19.53 1.14 -15.67
CA LEU A 254 -18.43 0.71 -14.81
C LEU A 254 -18.96 -0.04 -13.57
N LYS A 255 -20.07 0.44 -12.97
CA LYS A 255 -20.78 -0.30 -11.92
C LYS A 255 -21.33 -1.62 -12.45
N GLY A 256 -22.01 -1.62 -13.60
CA GLY A 256 -22.55 -2.82 -14.24
C GLY A 256 -21.50 -3.89 -14.50
N LEU A 257 -20.30 -3.47 -14.91
CA LEU A 257 -19.15 -4.36 -15.14
C LEU A 257 -18.78 -5.10 -13.86
N VAL A 258 -18.63 -4.41 -12.72
CA VAL A 258 -18.14 -5.08 -11.48
C VAL A 258 -19.21 -5.90 -10.77
N ILE A 259 -20.49 -5.57 -10.91
CA ILE A 259 -21.61 -6.31 -10.27
C ILE A 259 -22.14 -7.46 -11.13
N SER A 260 -21.59 -7.66 -12.32
CA SER A 260 -22.13 -8.64 -13.28
C SER A 260 -22.02 -10.08 -12.79
N ASP A 261 -23.09 -10.84 -12.99
CA ASP A 261 -23.15 -12.28 -12.73
C ASP A 261 -22.18 -13.08 -13.61
N GLU A 262 -21.68 -12.49 -14.71
CA GLU A 262 -20.64 -13.09 -15.56
C GLU A 262 -19.33 -13.37 -14.82
N TRP A 263 -19.10 -12.76 -13.64
CA TRP A 263 -17.94 -13.05 -12.81
C TRP A 263 -18.12 -14.26 -11.89
N ARG A 264 -19.34 -14.77 -11.70
CA ARG A 264 -19.61 -15.91 -10.79
C ARG A 264 -18.78 -17.15 -11.12
N PRO A 265 -18.59 -17.56 -12.39
CA PRO A 265 -17.71 -18.69 -12.72
C PRO A 265 -16.26 -18.44 -12.31
N VAL A 266 -15.76 -17.22 -12.46
CA VAL A 266 -14.40 -16.82 -12.03
C VAL A 266 -14.29 -16.89 -10.51
N MET A 267 -15.24 -16.32 -9.78
CA MET A 267 -15.28 -16.37 -8.31
C MET A 267 -15.36 -17.81 -7.78
N ASN A 268 -16.18 -18.66 -8.38
CA ASN A 268 -16.32 -20.07 -7.96
C ASN A 268 -15.05 -20.89 -8.16
N ALA A 269 -14.26 -20.56 -9.20
CA ALA A 269 -12.96 -21.17 -9.44
C ALA A 269 -11.89 -20.70 -8.44
N LEU A 270 -12.10 -19.56 -7.79
CA LEU A 270 -11.25 -19.06 -6.71
C LEU A 270 -11.56 -19.76 -5.39
N GLY A 271 -10.51 -19.94 -4.60
CA GLY A 271 -10.62 -20.28 -3.20
C GLY A 271 -11.16 -19.12 -2.37
N LYS A 272 -11.82 -19.41 -1.24
CA LYS A 272 -12.10 -18.37 -0.25
C LYS A 272 -10.80 -17.90 0.40
N ALA A 273 -10.69 -16.61 0.67
CA ALA A 273 -9.63 -16.08 1.51
C ALA A 273 -9.76 -16.70 2.91
N ALA A 274 -8.64 -17.10 3.49
CA ALA A 274 -8.65 -17.45 4.90
C ALA A 274 -9.03 -16.21 5.70
N PRO A 275 -9.97 -16.32 6.68
CA PRO A 275 -10.26 -15.21 7.58
C PRO A 275 -8.95 -14.70 8.17
N LYS A 276 -8.72 -13.40 8.09
CA LYS A 276 -7.53 -12.84 8.72
C LYS A 276 -7.77 -12.89 10.22
N PRO A 277 -6.81 -13.37 11.04
CA PRO A 277 -6.91 -13.19 12.48
C PRO A 277 -7.18 -11.70 12.73
N VAL A 278 -8.21 -11.38 13.54
CA VAL A 278 -8.51 -10.01 13.92
C VAL A 278 -7.21 -9.38 14.37
N ARG A 279 -6.70 -8.44 13.57
CA ARG A 279 -5.44 -7.78 13.88
C ARG A 279 -5.71 -7.02 15.16
N GLN A 280 -5.02 -7.41 16.24
CA GLN A 280 -5.03 -6.63 17.48
C GLN A 280 -4.75 -5.17 17.09
N PRO A 281 -5.43 -4.19 17.73
CA PRO A 281 -5.15 -2.77 17.51
C PRO A 281 -3.64 -2.56 17.48
N SER A 282 -3.16 -1.70 16.59
CA SER A 282 -1.73 -1.47 16.46
C SER A 282 -1.18 -1.09 17.85
N ALA A 283 -0.47 -2.03 18.50
CA ALA A 283 -0.15 -1.93 19.93
C ALA A 283 0.87 -0.81 20.26
N GLN A 284 1.17 0.05 19.29
CA GLN A 284 2.28 1.00 19.33
C GLN A 284 1.93 2.36 18.69
N GLY A 285 0.69 2.64 18.31
CA GLY A 285 0.25 3.97 17.86
C GLY A 285 -0.63 4.64 18.91
N GLN A 286 -0.44 5.92 19.20
CA GLN A 286 -1.44 6.67 19.95
C GLN A 286 -2.73 6.80 19.11
N ASP A 287 -3.90 6.80 19.75
CA ASP A 287 -5.20 6.94 19.06
C ASP A 287 -5.23 8.21 18.20
N GLY A 288 -5.50 8.06 16.91
CA GLY A 288 -5.45 9.16 15.95
C GLY A 288 -6.40 10.31 16.30
N ARG A 289 -7.58 10.01 16.86
CA ARG A 289 -8.53 11.05 17.28
C ARG A 289 -8.01 11.84 18.46
N ALA A 290 -7.37 11.17 19.43
CA ALA A 290 -6.66 11.84 20.52
C ALA A 290 -5.51 12.71 19.99
N ILE A 291 -4.68 12.21 19.07
CA ILE A 291 -3.60 13.00 18.45
C ILE A 291 -4.17 14.24 17.76
N LEU A 292 -5.22 14.09 16.95
CA LEU A 292 -5.86 15.21 16.25
C LEU A 292 -6.41 16.25 17.23
N LYS A 293 -7.04 15.80 18.32
CA LYS A 293 -7.57 16.69 19.36
C LYS A 293 -6.44 17.50 20.01
N GLU A 294 -5.37 16.84 20.40
CA GLU A 294 -4.23 17.51 21.03
C GLU A 294 -3.52 18.45 20.05
N LEU A 295 -3.33 18.04 18.80
CA LEU A 295 -2.76 18.89 17.74
C LEU A 295 -3.57 20.18 17.62
N LYS A 296 -4.90 20.08 17.48
CA LYS A 296 -5.80 21.25 17.39
C LYS A 296 -5.67 22.17 18.60
N SER A 297 -5.46 21.63 19.79
CA SER A 297 -5.30 22.42 21.03
C SER A 297 -3.96 23.14 21.13
N LEU A 298 -2.96 22.70 20.38
CA LEU A 298 -1.60 23.26 20.37
C LEU A 298 -1.36 24.23 19.20
N LEU A 299 -2.32 24.35 18.28
CA LEU A 299 -2.25 25.32 17.20
C LEU A 299 -2.37 26.75 17.76
N PRO A 300 -1.66 27.72 17.16
CA PRO A 300 -1.82 29.12 17.53
C PRO A 300 -3.25 29.59 17.20
N VAL A 301 -3.79 30.55 17.96
CA VAL A 301 -5.16 31.08 17.78
C VAL A 301 -5.40 31.60 16.35
N SER A 302 -4.36 32.10 15.68
CA SER A 302 -4.44 32.56 14.30
C SER A 302 -4.63 31.44 13.26
N ALA A 303 -4.30 30.20 13.59
CA ALA A 303 -4.40 29.05 12.70
C ALA A 303 -5.81 28.46 12.71
N LYS A 304 -6.70 29.04 11.90
CA LYS A 304 -8.07 28.54 11.73
C LYS A 304 -8.05 27.20 10.98
N VAL A 305 -8.56 26.14 11.60
CA VAL A 305 -8.63 24.80 11.01
C VAL A 305 -9.79 24.72 10.02
N ALA A 306 -9.50 24.42 8.76
CA ALA A 306 -10.49 24.22 7.71
C ALA A 306 -10.90 22.74 7.58
N SER A 307 -9.95 21.81 7.74
CA SER A 307 -10.19 20.37 7.75
C SER A 307 -9.11 19.64 8.56
N GLY A 308 -9.30 18.36 8.82
CA GLY A 308 -8.28 17.51 9.45
C GLY A 308 -8.80 16.11 9.76
N ARG A 309 -7.88 15.16 9.87
CA ARG A 309 -8.13 13.76 10.17
C ARG A 309 -7.04 13.24 11.11
N GLY A 310 -7.38 12.25 11.92
CA GLY A 310 -6.44 11.52 12.75
C GLY A 310 -6.55 10.03 12.47
N ASP A 311 -5.40 9.38 12.34
CA ASP A 311 -5.23 7.94 12.16
C ASP A 311 -4.23 7.43 13.23
N ASP A 312 -4.15 6.13 13.48
CA ASP A 312 -3.26 5.60 14.53
C ASP A 312 -1.81 6.11 14.36
N GLY A 313 -1.28 6.79 15.38
CA GLY A 313 0.07 7.38 15.39
C GLY A 313 0.25 8.62 14.51
N TYR A 314 -0.81 9.13 13.87
CA TYR A 314 -0.75 10.21 12.90
C TYR A 314 -1.95 11.16 12.99
N ALA A 315 -1.74 12.44 12.70
CA ALA A 315 -2.85 13.33 12.40
C ALA A 315 -2.42 14.44 11.45
N TYR A 316 -3.40 15.10 10.84
CA TYR A 316 -3.16 16.35 10.14
C TYR A 316 -4.32 17.32 10.28
N VAL A 317 -4.02 18.58 10.04
CA VAL A 317 -4.98 19.65 9.82
C VAL A 317 -4.58 20.44 8.59
N VAL A 318 -5.57 20.96 7.86
CA VAL A 318 -5.35 22.06 6.92
C VAL A 318 -5.82 23.32 7.61
N VAL A 319 -4.91 24.27 7.79
CA VAL A 319 -5.20 25.59 8.36
C VAL A 319 -5.34 26.62 7.25
N ASN A 320 -6.25 27.57 7.42
CA ASN A 320 -6.43 28.69 6.51
C ASN A 320 -6.75 29.96 7.31
N ASP A 321 -5.72 30.77 7.52
CA ASP A 321 -5.75 32.07 8.21
C ASP A 321 -6.24 33.22 7.31
N GLY A 322 -6.76 32.91 6.11
CA GLY A 322 -7.12 33.89 5.08
C GLY A 322 -5.95 34.24 4.15
N LYS A 323 -4.74 33.71 4.38
CA LYS A 323 -3.56 33.94 3.54
C LYS A 323 -3.22 32.74 2.64
N GLY A 324 -4.12 31.78 2.53
CA GLY A 324 -3.91 30.54 1.79
C GLY A 324 -3.77 29.32 2.70
N ALA A 325 -4.17 28.16 2.17
CA ALA A 325 -4.18 26.89 2.90
C ALA A 325 -2.77 26.38 3.22
N SER A 326 -2.62 25.79 4.40
CA SER A 326 -1.37 25.22 4.89
C SER A 326 -1.65 23.91 5.62
N LEU A 327 -1.11 22.81 5.10
CA LEU A 327 -1.15 21.50 5.73
C LEU A 327 -0.16 21.47 6.90
N VAL A 328 -0.63 21.02 8.06
CA VAL A 328 0.20 20.67 9.22
C VAL A 328 -0.07 19.21 9.56
N GLN A 329 0.97 18.39 9.54
CA GLN A 329 0.89 16.96 9.84
C GLN A 329 1.80 16.60 11.00
N ILE A 330 1.41 15.58 11.76
CA ILE A 330 2.14 15.11 12.93
C ILE A 330 2.19 13.58 12.96
N ASN A 331 3.35 13.04 13.29
CA ASN A 331 3.51 11.65 13.70
C ASN A 331 3.87 11.60 15.18
N VAL A 332 3.18 10.75 15.94
CA VAL A 332 3.45 10.50 17.37
C VAL A 332 3.78 9.02 17.54
N GLN A 333 5.07 8.74 17.73
CA GLN A 333 5.66 7.41 17.59
C GLN A 333 6.36 7.00 18.89
N PRO A 334 5.75 6.14 19.72
CA PRO A 334 6.41 5.62 20.92
C PRO A 334 7.51 4.60 20.57
N SER A 335 8.43 4.39 21.52
CA SER A 335 9.45 3.34 21.46
C SER A 335 10.42 3.44 20.27
N MET A 336 10.80 4.64 19.87
CA MET A 336 11.67 4.96 18.72
C MET A 336 13.15 5.16 19.07
N SER A 337 13.60 4.80 20.28
CA SER A 337 15.02 4.93 20.68
C SER A 337 15.99 4.20 19.75
N ASP A 338 15.53 3.19 19.01
CA ASP A 338 16.39 2.41 18.11
C ASP A 338 16.83 3.16 16.84
N VAL A 339 16.18 4.29 16.52
CA VAL A 339 16.52 5.13 15.36
C VAL A 339 17.12 6.48 15.74
N GLU A 340 17.28 6.74 17.03
CA GLU A 340 17.85 7.99 17.56
C GLU A 340 19.19 8.33 16.89
N GLY A 341 20.13 7.39 16.86
CA GLY A 341 21.45 7.62 16.27
C GLY A 341 21.46 7.83 14.76
N GLN A 342 20.38 7.50 14.04
CA GLN A 342 20.26 7.72 12.59
C GLN A 342 19.66 9.09 12.28
N LEU A 343 18.71 9.54 13.12
CA LEU A 343 17.96 10.77 12.90
C LEU A 343 18.53 11.97 13.65
N PHE A 344 19.14 11.75 14.81
CA PHE A 344 19.61 12.77 15.73
C PHE A 344 21.11 12.63 15.94
N GLY A 345 21.86 13.18 14.97
CA GLY A 345 23.32 13.23 15.02
C GLY A 345 23.87 14.22 16.05
N ALA A 346 25.18 14.41 16.07
CA ALA A 346 25.86 15.31 17.02
C ALA A 346 25.42 16.78 16.92
N GLY A 347 24.81 17.19 15.81
CA GLY A 347 24.25 18.54 15.61
C GLY A 347 22.82 18.74 16.11
N ALA A 348 22.18 17.72 16.70
CA ALA A 348 20.86 17.87 17.29
C ALA A 348 20.92 18.78 18.54
N GLU A 349 19.96 19.68 18.66
CA GLU A 349 19.79 20.47 19.88
C GLU A 349 19.29 19.55 21.01
N VAL A 350 19.87 19.68 22.20
CA VAL A 350 19.43 18.94 23.39
C VAL A 350 18.79 19.92 24.36
N LEU A 351 17.51 19.70 24.66
CA LEU A 351 16.75 20.49 25.63
C LEU A 351 17.10 20.10 27.08
N PRO A 352 16.77 20.92 28.09
CA PRO A 352 17.08 20.63 29.49
C PRO A 352 16.51 19.30 30.03
N ASP A 353 15.42 18.80 29.45
CA ASP A 353 14.79 17.52 29.80
C ASP A 353 15.44 16.32 29.06
N GLY A 354 16.49 16.56 28.28
CA GLY A 354 17.18 15.56 27.46
C GLY A 354 16.53 15.29 26.10
N THR A 355 15.42 15.96 25.78
CA THR A 355 14.78 15.83 24.46
C THR A 355 15.72 16.35 23.38
N LYS A 356 15.95 15.54 22.34
CA LYS A 356 16.71 15.94 21.17
C LYS A 356 15.78 16.53 20.12
N VAL A 357 16.23 17.59 19.46
CA VAL A 357 15.47 18.31 18.43
C VAL A 357 16.34 18.51 17.18
N VAL A 358 15.78 18.20 16.02
CA VAL A 358 16.33 18.57 14.71
C VAL A 358 15.25 19.35 13.96
N THR A 359 15.67 20.39 13.23
CA THR A 359 14.77 21.15 12.36
C THR A 359 15.27 21.12 10.94
N HIS A 360 14.34 21.11 9.99
CA HIS A 360 14.64 21.08 8.56
C HIS A 360 13.69 22.00 7.80
N GLN A 361 14.21 22.67 6.77
CA GLN A 361 13.42 23.41 5.79
C GLN A 361 13.90 23.03 4.41
N GLY A 362 12.97 22.68 3.52
CA GLY A 362 13.32 22.26 2.17
C GLY A 362 12.13 22.22 1.23
N PRO A 363 12.34 21.78 -0.02
CA PRO A 363 11.26 21.57 -0.97
C PRO A 363 10.31 20.47 -0.48
N GLY A 364 9.03 20.57 -0.88
CA GLY A 364 8.08 19.48 -0.74
C GLY A 364 8.36 18.36 -1.75
N GLU A 365 7.98 17.13 -1.39
CA GLU A 365 8.43 15.94 -2.12
C GLU A 365 7.36 15.26 -2.98
N LYS A 366 6.13 15.78 -3.00
CA LYS A 366 4.98 15.13 -3.66
C LYS A 366 4.52 15.81 -4.93
N GLY A 367 5.43 16.50 -5.62
CA GLY A 367 5.19 17.07 -6.95
C GLY A 367 4.42 18.40 -6.98
N GLY A 368 3.95 18.90 -5.84
CA GLY A 368 3.30 20.21 -5.77
C GLY A 368 4.26 21.35 -6.15
N ALA A 369 3.92 22.11 -7.18
CA ALA A 369 4.75 23.20 -7.68
C ALA A 369 4.98 24.28 -6.61
N GLY A 370 6.24 24.59 -6.31
CA GLY A 370 6.63 25.61 -5.32
C GLY A 370 6.33 25.23 -3.87
N VAL A 371 5.98 23.97 -3.60
CA VAL A 371 5.71 23.53 -2.23
C VAL A 371 7.01 23.49 -1.44
N VAL A 372 6.98 24.03 -0.22
CA VAL A 372 8.05 23.89 0.78
C VAL A 372 7.52 23.18 2.02
N MET A 373 8.41 22.47 2.70
CA MET A 373 8.14 21.73 3.93
C MET A 373 9.09 22.20 5.03
N TRP A 374 8.50 22.58 6.17
CA TRP A 374 9.24 22.88 7.40
C TRP A 374 8.92 21.81 8.44
N THR A 375 9.96 21.26 9.07
CA THR A 375 9.83 20.13 9.99
C THR A 375 10.56 20.39 11.30
N ALA A 376 9.91 20.06 12.41
CA ALA A 376 10.53 19.87 13.71
C ALA A 376 10.40 18.38 14.09
N ASP A 377 11.52 17.71 14.26
CA ASP A 377 11.63 16.30 14.67
C ASP A 377 12.20 16.25 16.08
N THR A 378 11.55 15.51 16.97
CA THR A 378 11.93 15.44 18.38
C THR A 378 11.93 14.01 18.86
N ILE A 379 12.88 13.66 19.72
CA ILE A 379 12.88 12.37 20.43
C ILE A 379 13.21 12.58 21.90
N ARG A 380 12.34 12.08 22.76
CA ARG A 380 12.48 12.11 24.22
C ARG A 380 13.36 10.97 24.72
N THR A 381 13.83 11.09 25.94
CA THR A 381 14.65 10.08 26.63
C THR A 381 13.91 8.75 26.84
N ASP A 382 12.58 8.76 26.90
CA ASP A 382 11.71 7.57 26.94
C ASP A 382 11.50 6.91 25.57
N GLY A 383 12.07 7.49 24.51
CA GLY A 383 11.93 7.01 23.14
C GLY A 383 10.66 7.46 22.42
N LEU A 384 9.84 8.35 22.99
CA LEU A 384 8.75 8.97 22.25
C LEU A 384 9.31 9.94 21.21
N ARG A 385 9.07 9.67 19.93
CA ARG A 385 9.38 10.56 18.83
C ARG A 385 8.14 11.31 18.37
N VAL A 386 8.23 12.63 18.25
CA VAL A 386 7.17 13.49 17.69
C VAL A 386 7.73 14.29 16.54
N VAL A 387 7.14 14.13 15.36
CA VAL A 387 7.54 14.83 14.13
C VAL A 387 6.39 15.69 13.66
N VAL A 388 6.58 17.00 13.60
CA VAL A 388 5.59 17.94 13.08
C VAL A 388 6.13 18.58 11.81
N SER A 389 5.39 18.49 10.73
CA SER A 389 5.73 19.16 9.47
C SER A 389 4.62 20.09 9.02
N ALA A 390 4.96 21.24 8.49
CA ALA A 390 4.02 22.17 7.88
C ALA A 390 4.43 22.53 6.45
N PHE A 391 3.43 22.72 5.60
CA PHE A 391 3.57 23.01 4.18
C PHE A 391 2.93 24.35 3.84
N ASN A 392 3.46 25.04 2.84
CA ASN A 392 2.89 26.28 2.28
C ASN A 392 1.71 26.02 1.29
N SER A 393 1.11 24.84 1.37
CA SER A 393 -0.04 24.41 0.57
C SER A 393 -0.98 23.59 1.45
N GLY A 394 -2.26 23.53 1.08
CA GLY A 394 -3.26 22.67 1.75
C GLY A 394 -3.04 21.17 1.51
N SER A 395 -2.21 20.80 0.53
CA SER A 395 -1.73 19.44 0.30
C SER A 395 -0.30 19.44 -0.25
N GLN A 396 0.37 18.29 -0.24
CA GLN A 396 1.75 18.19 -0.73
C GLN A 396 1.85 18.10 -2.27
N ASN A 397 0.74 17.78 -2.94
CA ASN A 397 0.66 17.49 -4.38
C ASN A 397 0.00 18.61 -5.19
N THR A 398 -0.49 19.66 -4.55
CA THR A 398 -1.03 20.84 -5.24
C THR A 398 -0.06 22.01 -5.14
N LYS A 399 -0.15 22.95 -6.08
CA LYS A 399 0.68 24.16 -6.10
C LYS A 399 0.58 24.90 -4.76
N ALA A 400 1.71 25.46 -4.33
CA ALA A 400 1.77 26.34 -3.16
C ALA A 400 0.74 27.48 -3.23
N THR A 401 0.09 27.75 -2.09
CA THR A 401 -0.91 28.82 -1.97
C THR A 401 -0.35 30.06 -1.27
N ARG A 402 0.85 29.94 -0.71
CA ARG A 402 1.57 30.96 0.06
C ARG A 402 3.08 30.69 -0.03
N GLN A 403 3.91 31.66 0.36
CA GLN A 403 5.38 31.53 0.26
C GLN A 403 5.95 30.58 1.32
N THR A 404 5.46 30.67 2.56
CA THR A 404 5.91 29.84 3.69
C THR A 404 4.71 29.21 4.39
N PRO A 405 4.91 28.10 5.14
CA PRO A 405 3.85 27.49 5.94
C PRO A 405 3.20 28.48 6.91
N ALA A 406 1.96 28.20 7.32
CA ALA A 406 1.22 29.06 8.25
C ALA A 406 1.81 29.07 9.67
N LEU A 407 2.55 28.01 10.03
CA LEU A 407 3.24 27.88 11.30
C LEU A 407 4.73 28.18 11.12
N THR A 408 5.27 28.96 12.06
CA THR A 408 6.70 29.23 12.16
C THR A 408 7.46 28.01 12.68
N MET A 409 8.77 27.94 12.43
CA MET A 409 9.60 26.86 12.98
C MET A 409 9.54 26.79 14.51
N GLN A 410 9.46 27.95 15.19
CA GLN A 410 9.29 28.00 16.64
C GLN A 410 7.97 27.36 17.09
N GLN A 411 6.87 27.63 16.39
CA GLN A 411 5.57 27.00 16.67
C GLN A 411 5.60 25.50 16.42
N LEU A 412 6.23 25.03 15.33
CA LEU A 412 6.40 23.60 15.07
C LEU A 412 7.18 22.91 16.19
N LYS A 413 8.27 23.53 16.65
CA LYS A 413 9.06 23.04 17.79
C LYS A 413 8.23 23.00 19.06
N SER A 414 7.50 24.06 19.40
CA SER A 414 6.61 24.10 20.57
C SER A 414 5.53 23.02 20.54
N ILE A 415 4.96 22.74 19.36
CA ILE A 415 4.01 21.62 19.19
C ILE A 415 4.75 20.30 19.44
N ALA A 416 5.87 20.06 18.76
CA ALA A 416 6.60 18.79 18.84
C ALA A 416 7.09 18.46 20.26
N THR A 417 7.55 19.46 21.01
CA THR A 417 8.06 19.30 22.38
C THR A 417 6.98 19.31 23.46
N SER A 418 5.71 19.48 23.10
CA SER A 418 4.62 19.65 24.07
C SER A 418 4.44 18.44 24.99
N GLY A 419 4.38 18.68 26.31
CA GLY A 419 4.13 17.64 27.31
C GLY A 419 2.82 16.87 27.11
N LYS A 420 1.88 17.43 26.32
CA LYS A 420 0.60 16.78 26.01
C LYS A 420 0.72 15.46 25.24
N TRP A 421 1.88 15.20 24.60
CA TRP A 421 2.13 13.94 23.90
C TRP A 421 2.57 12.80 24.82
N ALA A 422 2.98 13.09 26.06
CA ALA A 422 3.22 12.04 27.04
C ALA A 422 1.88 11.35 27.33
N GLY A 423 1.77 10.06 26.99
CA GLY A 423 0.57 9.28 27.30
C GLY A 423 0.26 9.39 28.80
N LYS A 424 -1.02 9.57 29.15
CA LYS A 424 -1.48 9.34 30.52
C LYS A 424 -1.53 7.86 30.82
#